data_AF-A0A0D2ZXY0-F1
#
_entry.id   AF-A0A0D2ZXY0-F1
#
_cell.length_a   1.000
_cell.length_b   1.000
_cell.length_c   1.000
_cell.angle_alpha   90.00
_cell.angle_beta   90.00
_cell.angle_gamma   90.00
#
_symmetry.space_group_name_H-M   'P 1'
#
loop_
_entity.id
_entity.type
_entity.pdbx_description
1 polymer ?
#
loop_
_entity_poly.entity_id
_entity_poly.type
_entity_poly.pdbx_seq_one_letter_code
_entity_poly.pdbx_strand_id
1 'polypeptide(L)'
;MVHRTGQKPHAGLRLEALEKTGVLPSLSELFKMTHATSDGAFVDPASVRLFHAVAARIEERETQLPQQSPDGLPVTLTTEEADRIFEEVAPKKKGRIVGIGSVNEVERAILSYTSRRDEETSQMKAR
;
A
#
# COMPACT_ATOMS: atom_id res chain seq x y z
N MET A 1 7.32 9.33 -14.14
CA MET A 1 7.64 8.41 -13.04
C MET A 1 8.27 7.18 -13.64
N VAL A 2 9.43 6.77 -13.13
CA VAL A 2 10.26 5.69 -13.70
C VAL A 2 10.29 4.57 -12.67
N HIS A 3 9.92 3.35 -13.06
CA HIS A 3 9.97 2.17 -12.20
C HIS A 3 11.10 1.24 -12.64
N ARG A 4 11.69 0.50 -11.70
CA ARG A 4 12.80 -0.43 -11.98
C ARG A 4 12.35 -1.79 -12.51
N THR A 5 11.08 -2.15 -12.36
CA THR A 5 10.65 -3.54 -12.48
C THR A 5 10.39 -4.05 -13.90
N GLY A 6 11.22 -3.71 -14.90
CA GLY A 6 11.12 -4.27 -16.27
C GLY A 6 9.68 -4.41 -16.80
N GLN A 7 9.33 -5.57 -17.38
CA GLN A 7 7.97 -5.91 -17.83
C GLN A 7 7.06 -6.53 -16.75
N LYS A 8 7.50 -6.61 -15.49
CA LYS A 8 6.69 -7.22 -14.43
C LYS A 8 5.62 -6.22 -13.96
N PRO A 9 4.33 -6.59 -13.96
CA PRO A 9 3.29 -5.69 -13.51
C PRO A 9 3.39 -5.50 -11.98
N HIS A 10 3.17 -4.28 -11.49
CA HIS A 10 3.12 -3.95 -10.05
C HIS A 10 2.21 -4.89 -9.25
N ALA A 11 1.17 -5.35 -9.95
CA ALA A 11 0.30 -6.45 -9.61
C ALA A 11 1.00 -7.69 -9.05
N GLY A 12 1.90 -8.27 -9.85
CA GLY A 12 2.58 -9.51 -9.52
C GLY A 12 3.57 -9.32 -8.38
N LEU A 13 4.16 -8.13 -8.26
CA LEU A 13 5.09 -7.82 -7.17
C LEU A 13 4.39 -7.73 -5.81
N ARG A 14 3.18 -7.16 -5.77
CA ARG A 14 2.40 -7.07 -4.54
C ARG A 14 1.95 -8.45 -4.06
N LEU A 15 1.54 -9.32 -4.99
CA LEU A 15 1.17 -10.70 -4.68
C LEU A 15 2.40 -11.53 -4.26
N GLU A 16 3.51 -11.43 -4.97
CA GLU A 16 4.76 -12.14 -4.62
C GLU A 16 5.26 -11.70 -3.22
N ALA A 17 5.11 -10.43 -2.86
CA ALA A 17 5.43 -9.92 -1.54
C ALA A 17 4.51 -10.49 -0.45
N LEU A 18 3.20 -10.59 -0.72
CA LEU A 18 2.24 -11.25 0.16
C LEU A 18 2.58 -12.73 0.35
N GLU A 19 2.91 -13.46 -0.71
CA GLU A 19 3.29 -14.87 -0.65
C GLU A 19 4.58 -15.08 0.14
N LYS A 20 5.56 -14.18 0.01
CA LYS A 20 6.85 -14.27 0.71
C LYS A 20 6.79 -13.87 2.17
N THR A 21 6.01 -12.85 2.52
CA THR A 21 5.99 -12.27 3.87
C THR A 21 4.77 -12.69 4.69
N GLY A 22 3.74 -13.24 4.04
CA GLY A 22 2.43 -13.51 4.65
C GLY A 22 1.63 -12.24 4.96
N VAL A 23 2.18 -11.06 4.69
CA VAL A 23 1.58 -9.76 4.99
C VAL A 23 1.41 -8.98 3.69
N LEU A 24 0.23 -8.38 3.49
CA LEU A 24 -0.03 -7.56 2.32
C LEU A 24 0.72 -6.22 2.49
N PRO A 25 1.70 -5.89 1.63
CA PRO A 25 2.37 -4.60 1.73
C PRO A 25 1.41 -3.46 1.40
N SER A 26 1.57 -2.35 2.14
CA SER A 26 0.90 -1.08 1.86
C SER A 26 1.24 -0.57 0.46
N LEU A 27 0.42 0.34 -0.08
CA LEU A 27 0.71 1.04 -1.34
C LEU A 27 2.04 1.79 -1.26
N SER A 28 2.35 2.37 -0.10
CA SER A 28 3.62 3.06 0.15
C SER A 28 4.82 2.13 0.10
N GLU A 29 4.73 0.93 0.68
CA GLU A 29 5.79 -0.08 0.62
C GLU A 29 5.95 -0.64 -0.79
N LEU A 30 4.85 -0.97 -1.46
CA LEU A 30 4.87 -1.41 -2.85
C LEU A 30 5.48 -0.35 -3.78
N PHE A 31 5.17 0.92 -3.53
CA PHE A 31 5.75 2.04 -4.24
C PHE A 31 7.27 2.08 -4.06
N LYS A 32 7.76 1.99 -2.81
CA LYS A 32 9.20 1.89 -2.52
C LYS A 32 9.85 0.71 -3.23
N MET A 33 9.25 -0.48 -3.17
CA MET A 33 9.80 -1.68 -3.81
C MET A 33 10.00 -1.52 -5.33
N THR A 34 9.18 -0.68 -5.98
CA THR A 34 9.16 -0.53 -7.44
C THR A 34 9.88 0.72 -7.95
N HIS A 35 10.03 1.72 -7.09
CA HIS A 35 10.59 3.04 -7.43
C HIS A 35 11.84 3.39 -6.62
N ALA A 36 12.26 2.53 -5.69
CA ALA A 36 13.52 2.68 -4.98
C ALA A 36 14.57 1.65 -5.43
N THR A 37 15.81 2.03 -5.19
CA THR A 37 16.98 1.18 -5.28
C THR A 37 17.00 0.19 -4.11
N SER A 38 17.82 -0.86 -4.20
CA SER A 38 18.07 -1.78 -3.08
C SER A 38 18.54 -1.04 -1.82
N ASP A 39 19.21 0.08 -1.98
CA ASP A 39 19.69 0.98 -0.91
C ASP A 39 18.58 1.90 -0.37
N GLY A 40 17.33 1.74 -0.84
CA GLY A 40 16.17 2.51 -0.38
C GLY A 40 16.02 3.89 -1.01
N ALA A 41 16.97 4.34 -1.84
CA ALA A 41 16.89 5.64 -2.52
C ALA A 41 15.95 5.58 -3.73
N PHE A 42 15.04 6.55 -3.87
CA PHE A 42 14.15 6.63 -5.04
C PHE A 42 14.91 6.95 -6.33
N VAL A 43 14.51 6.33 -7.44
CA VAL A 43 15.17 6.47 -8.74
C VAL A 43 14.75 7.71 -9.52
N ASP A 44 13.68 8.39 -9.10
CA ASP A 44 13.22 9.61 -9.76
C ASP A 44 12.70 10.67 -8.76
N PRO A 45 12.88 11.98 -9.06
CA PRO A 45 12.48 13.06 -8.16
C PRO A 45 10.97 13.15 -7.91
N ALA A 46 10.13 12.69 -8.83
CA ALA A 46 8.69 12.70 -8.62
C ALA A 46 8.27 11.68 -7.57
N SER A 47 8.95 10.53 -7.53
CA SER A 47 8.77 9.50 -6.50
C SER A 47 9.17 10.00 -5.11
N VAL A 48 10.28 10.73 -5.00
CA VAL A 48 10.69 11.40 -3.74
C VAL A 48 9.61 12.38 -3.28
N ARG A 49 9.14 13.26 -4.17
CA ARG A 49 8.12 14.26 -3.85
C ARG A 49 6.81 13.64 -3.39
N LEU A 50 6.36 12.57 -4.06
CA LEU A 50 5.16 11.85 -3.66
C LEU A 50 5.34 11.24 -2.27
N PHE A 51 6.47 10.57 -2.03
CA PHE A 51 6.73 9.93 -0.74
C PHE A 51 6.74 10.94 0.42
N HIS A 52 7.34 12.12 0.22
CA HIS A 52 7.30 13.19 1.22
C HIS A 52 5.90 13.77 1.42
N ALA A 53 5.10 13.91 0.35
CA ALA A 53 3.72 14.39 0.46
C ALA A 53 2.85 13.42 1.26
N VAL A 54 3.03 12.10 1.06
CA VAL A 54 2.37 11.05 1.86
C VAL A 54 2.77 11.18 3.32
N ALA A 55 4.06 11.27 3.63
CA ALA A 55 4.56 11.39 5.00
C ALA A 55 4.01 12.63 5.71
N ALA A 56 4.01 13.79 5.03
CA ALA A 56 3.45 15.02 5.59
C ALA A 56 1.94 14.91 5.88
N ARG A 57 1.19 14.22 5.02
CA ARG A 57 -0.25 14.04 5.21
C ARG A 57 -0.58 13.01 6.29
N ILE A 58 0.24 11.98 6.44
CA ILE A 58 0.20 11.05 7.58
C ILE A 58 0.42 11.84 8.87
N GLU A 59 1.52 12.58 8.97
CA GLU A 59 1.84 13.40 10.14
C GLU A 59 0.68 14.35 10.48
N GLU A 60 0.16 15.08 9.50
CA GLU A 60 -0.99 15.98 9.69
C GLU A 60 -2.22 15.26 10.27
N ARG A 61 -2.52 14.05 9.80
CA ARG A 61 -3.65 13.24 10.30
C ARG A 61 -3.37 12.68 11.69
N GLU A 62 -2.14 12.27 11.99
CA GLU A 62 -1.75 11.85 13.35
C GLU A 62 -1.84 13.01 14.35
N THR A 63 -1.51 14.24 13.95
CA THR A 63 -1.67 15.42 14.83
C THR A 63 -3.13 15.74 15.16
N GLN A 64 -4.05 15.33 14.29
CA GLN A 64 -5.50 15.52 14.45
C GLN A 64 -6.15 14.36 15.20
N LEU A 65 -5.46 13.24 15.39
CA LEU A 65 -5.96 12.12 16.18
C LEU A 65 -5.84 12.46 17.68
N PRO A 66 -6.84 12.09 18.50
CA PRO A 66 -6.74 12.26 19.94
C PRO A 66 -5.53 11.49 20.46
N GLN A 67 -4.71 12.16 21.27
CA GLN A 67 -3.45 11.62 21.81
C GLN A 67 -3.61 10.28 22.53
N GLN A 68 -4.82 9.96 23.01
CA GLN A 68 -5.15 8.70 23.66
C GLN A 68 -6.59 8.29 23.31
N SER A 69 -6.77 7.03 22.91
CA SER A 69 -8.08 6.36 23.06
C SER A 69 -8.45 6.37 24.55
N PRO A 70 -9.73 6.30 24.95
CA PRO A 70 -10.12 6.01 26.35
C PRO A 70 -9.37 4.82 26.98
N ASP A 71 -8.81 3.91 26.17
CA ASP A 71 -7.99 2.77 26.57
C ASP A 71 -6.49 3.07 26.80
N GLY A 72 -6.05 4.33 26.61
CA GLY A 72 -4.64 4.74 26.79
C GLY A 72 -3.68 4.24 25.71
N LEU A 73 -4.18 3.55 24.68
CA LEU A 73 -3.40 3.10 23.53
C LEU A 73 -3.08 4.28 22.60
N PRO A 74 -1.86 4.36 22.04
CA PRO A 74 -1.55 5.30 20.97
C PRO A 74 -2.44 4.97 19.78
N VAL A 75 -3.24 5.95 19.34
CA VAL A 75 -3.99 5.84 18.09
C VAL A 75 -2.99 6.04 16.95
N THR A 76 -2.41 4.95 16.49
CA THR A 76 -1.54 4.94 15.30
C THR A 76 -2.41 4.85 14.05
N LEU A 77 -2.08 5.60 13.00
CA LEU A 77 -2.73 5.46 11.70
C LEU A 77 -2.68 4.01 11.23
N THR A 78 -3.82 3.48 10.84
CA THR A 78 -3.90 2.12 10.28
C THR A 78 -3.27 2.06 8.90
N THR A 79 -2.82 0.87 8.47
CA THR A 79 -2.30 0.67 7.11
C THR A 79 -3.30 1.08 6.02
N GLU A 80 -4.59 0.86 6.27
CA GLU A 80 -5.65 1.25 5.34
C GLU A 80 -5.78 2.78 5.22
N GLU A 81 -5.66 3.51 6.33
CA GLU A 81 -5.67 4.98 6.30
C GLU A 81 -4.41 5.54 5.63
N ALA A 82 -3.25 4.94 5.86
CA ALA A 82 -2.02 5.29 5.14
C ALA A 82 -2.16 5.05 3.63
N ASP A 83 -2.82 3.96 3.23
CA ASP A 83 -3.12 3.67 1.82
C ASP A 83 -4.10 4.70 1.24
N ARG A 84 -5.16 5.08 1.97
CA ARG A 84 -6.08 6.15 1.54
C ARG A 84 -5.38 7.50 1.38
N ILE A 85 -4.47 7.84 2.29
CA ILE A 85 -3.65 9.05 2.19
C ILE A 85 -2.78 8.98 0.94
N PHE A 86 -2.16 7.83 0.66
CA PHE A 86 -1.39 7.62 -0.55
C PHE A 86 -2.24 7.86 -1.80
N GLU A 87 -3.46 7.32 -1.85
CA GLU A 87 -4.38 7.56 -2.95
C GLU A 87 -4.83 9.02 -3.07
N GLU A 88 -4.95 9.75 -1.97
CA GLU A 88 -5.35 11.17 -1.94
C GLU A 88 -4.26 12.05 -2.57
N VAL A 89 -2.99 11.81 -2.22
CA VAL A 89 -1.86 12.66 -2.64
C VAL A 89 -1.23 12.22 -3.96
N ALA A 90 -1.44 10.97 -4.38
CA ALA A 90 -0.82 10.46 -5.59
C ALA A 90 -1.47 11.04 -6.86
N PRO A 91 -0.66 11.47 -7.86
CA PRO A 91 -1.19 11.98 -9.10
C PRO A 91 -1.99 10.90 -9.85
N LYS A 92 -3.23 11.22 -10.25
CA LYS A 92 -4.12 10.30 -10.97
C LYS A 92 -4.27 10.70 -12.43
N LYS A 93 -4.29 9.71 -13.32
CA LYS A 93 -4.64 9.88 -14.74
C LYS A 93 -5.76 8.89 -15.09
N LYS A 94 -6.93 9.39 -15.52
CA LYS A 94 -8.14 8.59 -15.76
C LYS A 94 -8.50 7.70 -14.55
N GLY A 95 -8.42 8.25 -13.34
CA GLY A 95 -8.72 7.54 -12.09
C GLY A 95 -7.65 6.54 -11.62
N ARG A 96 -6.53 6.39 -12.34
CA ARG A 96 -5.43 5.47 -11.98
C ARG A 96 -4.24 6.22 -11.45
N ILE A 97 -3.61 5.71 -10.38
CA ILE A 97 -2.37 6.28 -9.82
C ILE A 97 -1.25 6.17 -10.85
N VAL A 98 -0.63 7.31 -11.18
CA VAL A 98 0.48 7.35 -12.14
C VAL A 98 1.66 6.54 -11.57
N GLY A 99 2.17 5.62 -12.38
CA GLY A 99 3.29 4.75 -12.01
C GLY A 99 2.97 3.58 -11.08
N ILE A 100 1.70 3.40 -10.68
CA ILE A 100 1.20 2.15 -10.09
C ILE A 100 -0.18 1.76 -10.65
N GLY A 101 -0.46 2.14 -11.90
CA GLY A 101 -1.82 2.13 -12.46
C GLY A 101 -2.51 0.76 -12.54
N SER A 102 -1.78 -0.35 -12.36
CA SER A 102 -2.33 -1.72 -12.37
C SER A 102 -2.72 -2.26 -10.99
N VAL A 103 -2.46 -1.53 -9.89
CA VAL A 103 -2.71 -2.07 -8.55
C VAL A 103 -4.19 -2.15 -8.21
N ASN A 104 -5.03 -1.33 -8.81
CA ASN A 104 -6.49 -1.41 -8.63
C ASN A 104 -7.08 -2.74 -9.16
N GLU A 105 -6.46 -3.37 -10.16
CA GLU A 105 -6.86 -4.71 -10.64
C GLU A 105 -6.44 -5.81 -9.66
N VAL A 106 -5.38 -5.56 -8.89
CA VAL A 106 -4.80 -6.52 -7.94
C VAL A 106 -5.42 -6.43 -6.58
N GLU A 107 -5.81 -5.25 -6.13
CA GLU A 107 -6.63 -5.15 -4.93
C GLU A 107 -7.91 -5.98 -5.06
N ARG A 108 -8.54 -5.96 -6.25
CA ARG A 108 -9.65 -6.87 -6.60
C ARG A 108 -9.24 -8.34 -6.61
N ALA A 109 -8.10 -8.68 -7.18
CA ALA A 109 -7.61 -10.07 -7.22
C ALA A 109 -7.20 -10.58 -5.82
N ILE A 110 -6.69 -9.71 -4.96
CA ILE A 110 -6.28 -9.99 -3.57
C ILE A 110 -7.52 -10.09 -2.69
N LEU A 111 -8.50 -9.19 -2.79
CA LEU A 111 -9.82 -9.35 -2.16
C LEU A 111 -10.46 -10.69 -2.55
N SER A 112 -10.35 -11.09 -3.82
CA SER A 112 -10.82 -12.39 -4.29
C SER A 112 -9.99 -13.57 -3.75
N TYR A 113 -8.68 -13.39 -3.57
CA TYR A 113 -7.80 -14.41 -3.00
C TYR A 113 -8.02 -14.60 -1.48
N THR A 114 -8.08 -13.51 -0.71
CA THR A 114 -8.33 -13.53 0.73
C THR A 114 -9.74 -13.98 1.05
N SER A 115 -10.75 -13.57 0.25
CA SER A 115 -12.13 -14.07 0.38
C SER A 115 -12.22 -15.58 0.21
N ARG A 116 -11.51 -16.16 -0.78
CA ARG A 116 -11.46 -17.62 -0.95
C ARG A 116 -10.78 -18.33 0.22
N ARG A 117 -9.72 -17.75 0.78
CA ARG A 117 -9.02 -18.29 1.95
C ARG A 117 -9.88 -18.22 3.21
N ASP A 118 -10.56 -17.10 3.44
CA ASP A 118 -11.47 -16.91 4.58
C ASP A 118 -12.66 -17.90 4.51
N GLU A 119 -13.22 -18.10 3.31
CA GLU A 119 -14.26 -19.10 3.06
C GLU A 119 -13.76 -20.55 3.26
N GLU A 120 -12.53 -20.88 2.81
CA GLU A 120 -11.91 -22.18 3.03
C GLU A 120 -11.65 -22.44 4.53
N THR A 121 -11.13 -21.46 5.26
CA THR A 121 -10.91 -21.56 6.71
C THR A 121 -12.23 -21.65 7.49
N SER A 122 -13.27 -20.97 7.05
CA SER A 122 -14.61 -21.04 7.65
C SER A 122 -15.24 -22.42 7.44
N GLN A 123 -15.03 -23.04 6.28
CA GLN A 123 -15.49 -24.40 6.00
C GLN A 123 -14.72 -25.47 6.80
N MET A 124 -13.42 -25.30 7.03
CA MET A 124 -12.64 -26.24 7.87
C MET A 124 -13.02 -26.17 9.35
N LYS A 125 -13.41 -25.00 9.87
CA LYS A 125 -13.77 -24.81 11.28
C LYS A 125 -15.18 -25.32 11.62
N ALA A 126 -16.01 -25.58 10.60
CA ALA A 126 -17.38 -26.06 10.74
C ALA A 126 -17.51 -27.60 10.70
N ARG A 127 -16.39 -28.35 10.72
CA ARG A 127 -16.34 -29.82 10.73
C ARG A 127 -15.81 -30.35 12.05
#